data_AF-A0A7W1L7I2-F1
#
_entry.id   AF-A0A7W1L7I2-F1
#
_cell.length_a   1.000
_cell.length_b   1.000
_cell.length_c   1.000
_cell.angle_alpha   90.00
_cell.angle_beta   90.00
_cell.angle_gamma   90.00
#
_symmetry.space_group_name_H-M   'P 1'
#
loop_
_entity.id
_entity.type
_entity.pdbx_description
1 polymer ?
#
loop_
_entity_poly.entity_id
_entity_poly.type
_entity_poly.pdbx_seq_one_letter_code
_entity_poly.pdbx_strand_id
1 'polypeptide(L)'
;MTARYSNTAVTAPTEITSSKDVAQSVEAIDWERLSQDLDAQGSAMIERLISAASCRALAASYSMDENFRSRVVMARHGFGRGEYKYFSYPLPELVAGLRTAIYPHLAPIANRWNAAMGIDVQYPEKHADFIARCHAAGQT
;
A
#
# COMPACT_ATOMS: atom_id res chain seq x y z
N MET A 1 19.81 -40.38 15.11
CA MET A 1 19.26 -39.48 14.09
C MET A 1 17.84 -39.12 14.54
N THR A 2 17.71 -38.03 15.29
CA THR A 2 16.44 -37.54 15.85
C THR A 2 16.42 -36.04 15.65
N ALA A 3 15.68 -35.60 14.65
CA ALA A 3 15.50 -34.20 14.30
C ALA A 3 14.64 -33.52 15.36
N ARG A 4 15.21 -32.52 16.05
CA ARG A 4 14.45 -31.55 16.85
C ARG A 4 13.98 -30.46 15.89
N TYR A 5 12.71 -30.47 15.52
CA TYR A 5 12.08 -29.30 14.93
C TYR A 5 11.66 -28.36 16.06
N SER A 6 12.44 -27.29 16.24
CA SER A 6 12.09 -26.19 17.11
C SER A 6 10.87 -25.48 16.55
N ASN A 7 9.82 -25.41 17.37
CA ASN A 7 8.55 -24.78 17.12
C ASN A 7 8.69 -23.25 17.18
N THR A 8 8.77 -22.57 16.03
CA THR A 8 8.60 -21.12 15.97
C THR A 8 7.11 -20.84 15.80
N ALA A 9 6.47 -20.37 16.86
CA ALA A 9 5.07 -20.00 16.86
C ALA A 9 4.80 -18.93 15.79
N VAL A 10 4.00 -19.28 14.78
CA VAL A 10 3.41 -18.33 13.86
C VAL A 10 2.27 -17.65 14.60
N THR A 11 2.47 -16.39 15.02
CA THR A 11 1.42 -15.58 15.63
C THR A 11 0.25 -15.44 14.64
N ALA A 12 -0.97 -15.70 15.11
CA ALA A 12 -2.18 -15.63 14.30
C ALA A 12 -2.39 -14.21 13.74
N PRO A 13 -2.91 -14.05 12.50
CA PRO A 13 -3.14 -12.75 11.92
C PRO A 13 -4.30 -12.04 12.64
N THR A 14 -4.00 -10.90 13.27
CA THR A 14 -4.97 -9.98 13.90
C THR A 14 -6.02 -9.54 12.89
N GLU A 15 -7.29 -9.49 13.30
CA GLU A 15 -8.38 -8.91 12.50
C GLU A 15 -8.14 -7.40 12.32
N ILE A 16 -7.52 -7.02 11.20
CA ILE A 16 -7.28 -5.61 10.87
C ILE A 16 -8.63 -4.97 10.52
N THR A 17 -9.24 -4.32 11.50
CA THR A 17 -10.51 -3.58 11.37
C THR A 17 -10.31 -2.08 11.55
N SER A 18 -9.15 -1.64 12.07
CA SER A 18 -8.83 -0.24 12.31
C SER A 18 -7.52 0.21 11.63
N SER A 19 -7.42 1.50 11.32
CA SER A 19 -6.18 2.18 10.93
C SER A 19 -5.00 1.92 11.88
N LYS A 20 -5.28 1.73 13.19
CA LYS A 20 -4.24 1.43 14.18
C LYS A 20 -3.62 0.03 13.99
N ASP A 21 -4.43 -0.96 13.66
CA ASP A 21 -3.96 -2.33 13.42
C ASP A 21 -3.14 -2.40 12.13
N VAL A 22 -3.50 -1.58 11.14
CA VAL A 22 -2.74 -1.41 9.91
C VAL A 22 -1.34 -0.86 10.21
N ALA A 23 -1.25 0.21 11.00
CA ALA A 23 0.04 0.82 11.35
C ALA A 23 0.97 -0.20 12.03
N GLN A 24 0.47 -0.94 13.02
CA GLN A 24 1.26 -1.98 13.70
C GLN A 24 1.70 -3.10 12.76
N SER A 25 0.82 -3.55 11.86
CA SER A 25 1.16 -4.59 10.88
C SER A 25 2.23 -4.12 9.91
N VAL A 26 2.19 -2.84 9.54
CA VAL A 26 3.15 -2.20 8.64
C VAL A 26 4.51 -1.98 9.31
N GLU A 27 4.53 -1.60 10.59
CA GLU A 27 5.78 -1.44 11.37
C GLU A 27 6.52 -2.78 11.54
N ALA A 28 5.79 -3.90 11.61
CA ALA A 28 6.38 -5.24 11.76
C ALA A 28 7.03 -5.80 10.48
N ILE A 29 6.93 -5.09 9.35
CA ILE A 29 7.50 -5.52 8.08
C ILE A 29 9.02 -5.33 8.09
N ASP A 30 9.75 -6.31 7.55
CA ASP A 30 11.18 -6.20 7.29
C ASP A 30 11.44 -5.28 6.09
N TRP A 31 11.47 -3.98 6.38
CA TRP A 31 11.69 -2.92 5.39
C TRP A 31 13.11 -2.92 4.82
N GLU A 32 14.09 -3.42 5.55
CA GLU A 32 15.46 -3.56 5.05
C GLU A 32 15.51 -4.61 3.94
N ARG A 33 14.95 -5.81 4.19
CA ARG A 33 14.84 -6.86 3.18
C ARG A 33 14.05 -6.37 1.97
N LEU A 34 12.89 -5.73 2.17
CA LEU A 34 12.10 -5.21 1.05
C LEU A 34 12.86 -4.16 0.23
N SER A 35 13.65 -3.30 0.87
CA SER A 35 14.47 -2.31 0.16
C SER A 35 15.54 -2.98 -0.70
N GLN A 36 16.19 -4.03 -0.18
CA GLN A 36 17.18 -4.81 -0.91
C GLN A 36 16.55 -5.59 -2.08
N ASP A 37 15.38 -6.20 -1.88
CA ASP A 37 14.63 -6.90 -2.93
C ASP A 37 14.22 -5.92 -4.05
N LEU A 38 13.73 -4.73 -3.69
CA LEU A 38 13.39 -3.69 -4.65
C LEU A 38 14.61 -3.24 -5.46
N ASP A 39 15.77 -3.05 -4.81
CA ASP A 39 17.02 -2.69 -5.50
C ASP A 39 17.49 -3.79 -6.46
N ALA A 40 17.44 -5.05 -6.03
CA ALA A 40 17.99 -6.17 -6.79
C ALA A 40 17.06 -6.68 -7.90
N GLN A 41 15.74 -6.63 -7.68
CA GLN A 41 14.74 -7.31 -8.51
C GLN A 41 13.72 -6.35 -9.13
N GLY A 42 13.70 -5.08 -8.71
CA GLY A 42 12.68 -4.11 -9.14
C GLY A 42 11.28 -4.37 -8.56
N SER A 43 11.13 -5.37 -7.68
CA SER A 43 9.88 -5.71 -7.02
C SER A 43 10.15 -6.43 -5.70
N ALA A 44 9.20 -6.35 -4.76
CA ALA A 44 9.29 -7.06 -3.48
C ALA A 44 7.89 -7.47 -3.00
N MET A 45 7.81 -8.61 -2.29
CA MET A 45 6.54 -9.18 -1.83
C MET A 45 6.37 -8.99 -0.31
N ILE A 46 5.21 -8.47 0.08
CA ILE A 46 4.77 -8.39 1.48
C ILE A 46 3.70 -9.44 1.70
N GLU A 47 4.07 -10.54 2.34
CA GLU A 47 3.12 -11.62 2.63
C GLU A 47 2.16 -11.22 3.74
N ARG A 48 0.87 -11.52 3.54
CA ARG A 48 -0.18 -11.31 4.55
C ARG A 48 -0.25 -9.88 5.09
N LEU A 49 -0.03 -8.88 4.22
CA LEU A 49 -0.11 -7.45 4.57
C LEU A 49 -1.44 -7.10 5.27
N ILE A 50 -2.54 -7.72 4.82
CA ILE A 50 -3.84 -7.65 5.50
C ILE A 50 -4.46 -9.04 5.61
N SER A 51 -5.39 -9.19 6.56
CA SER A 51 -6.09 -10.44 6.77
C SER A 51 -6.95 -10.84 5.56
N ALA A 52 -7.17 -12.14 5.37
CA ALA A 52 -8.06 -12.63 4.32
C ALA A 52 -9.51 -12.12 4.49
N ALA A 53 -9.95 -11.85 5.73
CA ALA A 53 -11.25 -11.25 6.00
C ALA A 53 -11.32 -9.80 5.52
N SER A 54 -10.28 -9.00 5.82
CA SER A 54 -10.15 -7.62 5.35
C SER A 54 -10.09 -7.55 3.81
N CYS A 55 -9.38 -8.48 3.16
CA CYS A 55 -9.39 -8.61 1.69
C CYS A 55 -10.81 -8.84 1.15
N ARG A 56 -11.56 -9.78 1.74
CA ARG A 56 -12.94 -10.08 1.30
C ARG A 56 -13.87 -8.89 1.51
N ALA A 57 -13.77 -8.20 2.65
CA ALA A 57 -14.57 -7.02 2.93
C ALA A 57 -14.30 -5.88 1.93
N LEU A 58 -13.03 -5.61 1.62
CA LEU A 58 -12.65 -4.60 0.63
C LEU A 58 -13.11 -4.99 -0.79
N ALA A 59 -13.02 -6.28 -1.15
CA ALA A 59 -13.53 -6.75 -2.43
C ALA A 59 -15.06 -6.62 -2.54
N ALA A 60 -15.79 -6.92 -1.46
CA ALA A 60 -17.24 -6.80 -1.41
C ALA A 60 -17.72 -5.34 -1.54
N SER A 61 -16.90 -4.35 -1.15
CA SER A 61 -17.27 -2.94 -1.32
C SER A 61 -17.36 -2.52 -2.79
N TYR A 62 -16.81 -3.30 -3.73
CA TYR A 62 -16.81 -2.96 -5.15
C TYR A 62 -18.23 -2.86 -5.76
N SER A 63 -19.20 -3.61 -5.23
CA SER A 63 -20.60 -3.55 -5.70
C SER A 63 -21.39 -2.35 -5.15
N MET A 64 -20.84 -1.62 -4.18
CA MET A 64 -21.46 -0.43 -3.57
C MET A 64 -21.02 0.81 -4.35
N ASP A 65 -21.76 1.18 -5.39
CA ASP A 65 -21.41 2.28 -6.30
C ASP A 65 -21.22 3.63 -5.58
N GLU A 66 -21.92 3.85 -4.47
CA GLU A 66 -21.82 5.04 -3.62
C GLU A 66 -20.42 5.28 -3.02
N ASN A 67 -19.60 4.22 -2.91
CA ASN A 67 -18.24 4.31 -2.42
C ASN A 67 -17.25 4.85 -3.47
N PHE A 68 -17.71 5.09 -4.72
CA PHE A 68 -16.85 5.43 -5.83
C PHE A 68 -17.27 6.75 -6.49
N ARG A 69 -16.29 7.60 -6.78
CA ARG A 69 -16.53 8.88 -7.49
C ARG A 69 -16.64 8.71 -9.01
N SER A 70 -16.04 7.65 -9.55
CA SER A 70 -16.08 7.39 -10.99
C SER A 70 -15.75 5.93 -11.32
N ARG A 71 -16.18 5.51 -12.51
CA ARG A 71 -15.95 4.19 -13.08
C ARG A 71 -15.39 4.35 -14.49
N VAL A 72 -14.28 3.68 -14.77
CA VAL A 72 -13.67 3.63 -16.10
C VAL A 72 -13.94 2.27 -16.70
N VAL A 73 -14.73 2.24 -17.77
CA VAL A 73 -14.96 1.02 -18.57
C VAL A 73 -13.87 0.98 -19.64
N MET A 74 -12.87 0.12 -19.45
CA MET A 74 -11.63 0.11 -20.23
C MET A 74 -11.87 -0.01 -21.73
N ALA A 75 -12.86 -0.82 -22.12
CA ALA A 75 -13.23 -1.03 -23.53
C ALA A 75 -13.66 0.26 -24.24
N ARG A 76 -14.23 1.25 -23.52
CA ARG A 76 -14.64 2.53 -24.10
C ARG A 76 -13.46 3.43 -24.47
N HIS A 77 -12.28 3.16 -23.92
CA HIS A 77 -11.07 3.95 -24.11
C HIS A 77 -9.99 3.21 -24.92
N GLY A 78 -10.29 2.00 -25.44
CA GLY A 78 -9.30 1.17 -26.14
C GLY A 78 -8.26 0.53 -25.21
N PHE A 79 -8.49 0.50 -23.89
CA PHE A 79 -7.55 -0.02 -22.89
C PHE A 79 -7.68 -1.53 -22.64
N GLY A 80 -8.43 -2.25 -23.47
CA GLY A 80 -8.71 -3.68 -23.31
C GLY A 80 -10.05 -3.97 -22.64
N ARG A 81 -10.14 -5.10 -21.92
CA ARG A 81 -11.39 -5.57 -21.29
C ARG A 81 -11.38 -5.33 -19.79
N GLY A 82 -12.57 -5.08 -19.24
CA GLY A 82 -12.78 -4.87 -17.81
C GLY A 82 -13.08 -3.42 -17.46
N GLU A 83 -13.06 -3.14 -16.17
CA GLU A 83 -13.31 -1.82 -15.63
C GLU A 83 -12.66 -1.67 -14.25
N TYR A 84 -12.46 -0.43 -13.86
CA TYR A 84 -12.03 -0.10 -12.51
C TYR A 84 -12.80 1.14 -12.01
N LYS A 85 -12.89 1.27 -10.69
CA LYS A 85 -13.58 2.37 -10.03
C LYS A 85 -12.60 3.14 -9.16
N TYR A 86 -12.74 4.46 -9.11
CA TYR A 86 -11.99 5.31 -8.19
C TYR A 86 -12.83 5.54 -6.94
N PHE A 87 -12.29 5.19 -5.77
CA PHE A 87 -12.95 5.49 -4.50
C PHE A 87 -13.25 6.99 -4.38
N SER A 88 -14.40 7.32 -3.80
CA SER A 88 -14.68 8.68 -3.33
C SER A 88 -13.85 8.97 -2.07
N TYR A 89 -13.76 10.26 -1.72
CA TYR A 89 -13.21 10.67 -0.42
C TYR A 89 -14.37 10.94 0.56
N PRO A 90 -14.23 10.60 1.85
CA PRO A 90 -13.07 9.96 2.46
C PRO A 90 -12.88 8.51 2.00
N LEU A 91 -11.63 8.06 1.92
CA LEU A 91 -11.31 6.68 1.54
C LEU A 91 -11.78 5.71 2.63
N PRO A 92 -12.03 4.43 2.29
CA PRO A 92 -12.18 3.39 3.30
C PRO A 92 -11.03 3.41 4.29
N GLU A 93 -11.32 3.30 5.59
CA GLU A 93 -10.33 3.47 6.66
C GLU A 93 -9.09 2.59 6.47
N LEU A 94 -9.28 1.33 6.06
CA LEU A 94 -8.20 0.41 5.75
C LEU A 94 -7.25 0.93 4.66
N VAL A 95 -7.81 1.48 3.56
CA VAL A 95 -7.03 2.01 2.44
C VAL A 95 -6.30 3.29 2.85
N ALA A 96 -6.98 4.17 3.59
CA ALA A 96 -6.37 5.40 4.13
C ALA A 96 -5.21 5.10 5.09
N GLY A 97 -5.42 4.14 5.99
CA GLY A 97 -4.42 3.66 6.95
C GLY A 97 -3.20 3.08 6.25
N LEU A 98 -3.40 2.19 5.27
CA LEU A 98 -2.31 1.56 4.52
C LEU A 98 -1.46 2.60 3.79
N ARG A 99 -2.10 3.55 3.08
CA ARG A 99 -1.38 4.63 2.38
C ARG A 99 -0.53 5.46 3.33
N THR A 100 -1.07 5.79 4.50
CA THR A 100 -0.40 6.64 5.50
C THR A 100 0.74 5.90 6.18
N ALA A 101 0.56 4.63 6.52
CA ALA A 101 1.56 3.83 7.24
C ALA A 101 2.71 3.37 6.34
N ILE A 102 2.44 3.00 5.08
CA ILE A 102 3.47 2.46 4.17
C ILE A 102 4.38 3.59 3.63
N TYR A 103 3.82 4.77 3.39
CA TYR A 103 4.54 5.86 2.71
C TYR A 103 5.87 6.26 3.36
N PRO A 104 5.98 6.45 4.70
CA PRO A 104 7.25 6.82 5.33
C PRO A 104 8.37 5.80 5.13
N HIS A 105 8.05 4.54 4.82
CA HIS A 105 9.05 3.52 4.53
C HIS A 105 9.46 3.51 3.05
N LEU A 106 8.57 3.90 2.13
CA LEU A 106 8.86 3.97 0.70
C LEU A 106 9.57 5.26 0.29
N ALA A 107 9.24 6.39 0.92
CA ALA A 107 9.82 7.68 0.55
C ALA A 107 11.36 7.72 0.63
N PRO A 108 12.02 7.17 1.69
CA PRO A 108 13.48 7.08 1.75
C PRO A 108 14.10 6.23 0.62
N ILE A 109 13.43 5.15 0.22
CA ILE A 109 13.88 4.27 -0.87
C ILE A 109 13.85 5.04 -2.20
N ALA A 110 12.73 5.70 -2.49
CA ALA A 110 12.60 6.51 -3.70
C ALA A 110 13.59 7.70 -3.71
N ASN A 111 13.82 8.34 -2.56
CA ASN A 111 14.80 9.42 -2.42
C ASN A 111 16.23 8.95 -2.66
N ARG A 112 16.61 7.75 -2.18
CA ARG A 112 17.90 7.12 -2.47
C ARG A 112 18.09 6.88 -3.97
N TRP A 113 17.05 6.36 -4.64
CA TRP A 113 17.10 6.17 -6.09
C TRP A 113 17.22 7.47 -6.86
N ASN A 114 16.44 8.49 -6.49
CA ASN A 114 16.54 9.82 -7.10
C ASN A 114 17.96 10.38 -6.96
N ALA A 115 18.57 10.29 -5.77
CA ALA A 115 19.95 10.71 -5.56
C ALA A 115 20.94 9.94 -6.45
N ALA A 116 20.81 8.61 -6.55
CA ALA A 116 21.68 7.78 -7.40
C ALA A 116 21.53 8.10 -8.90
N MET A 117 20.34 8.51 -9.33
CA MET A 117 20.05 8.89 -10.73
C MET A 117 20.34 10.36 -11.04
N GLY A 118 20.77 11.17 -10.06
CA GLY A 118 20.95 12.61 -10.25
C GLY A 118 19.64 13.39 -10.44
N ILE A 119 18.54 12.90 -9.86
CA ILE A 119 17.23 13.57 -9.85
C ILE A 119 17.10 14.36 -8.55
N ASP A 120 16.94 15.68 -8.67
CA ASP A 120 16.90 16.60 -7.51
C ASP A 120 15.59 16.55 -6.70
N VAL A 121 14.59 15.82 -7.18
CA VAL A 121 13.29 15.71 -6.50
C VAL A 121 13.42 14.84 -5.25
N GLN A 122 13.03 15.40 -4.10
CA GLN A 122 12.88 14.66 -2.85
C GLN A 122 11.40 14.56 -2.47
N TYR A 123 10.98 13.36 -2.08
CA TYR A 123 9.68 13.07 -1.47
C TYR A 123 9.75 13.42 0.03
N PRO A 124 8.75 14.14 0.58
CA PRO A 124 8.72 14.48 2.00
C PRO A 124 8.54 13.22 2.87
N GLU A 125 8.78 13.35 4.17
CA GLU A 125 8.67 12.23 5.11
C GLU A 125 7.22 11.74 5.29
N LYS A 126 6.25 12.67 5.28
CA LYS A 126 4.85 12.37 5.54
C LYS A 126 4.02 12.36 4.26
N HIS A 127 3.13 11.38 4.16
CA HIS A 127 2.19 11.25 3.03
C HIS A 127 1.32 12.51 2.87
N ALA A 128 0.86 13.10 3.97
CA ALA A 128 0.04 14.31 3.94
C ALA A 128 0.77 15.50 3.31
N ASP A 129 2.07 15.65 3.55
CA ASP A 129 2.88 16.72 2.99
C ASP A 129 3.07 16.54 1.48
N PHE A 130 3.20 15.28 1.02
CA PHE A 130 3.24 14.98 -0.41
C PHE A 130 1.93 15.31 -1.10
N ILE A 131 0.79 14.97 -0.49
CA ILE A 131 -0.53 15.33 -1.02
C ILE A 131 -0.71 16.86 -1.05
N ALA A 132 -0.31 17.58 0.00
CA ALA A 132 -0.35 19.03 0.02
C ALA A 132 0.49 19.65 -1.11
N ARG A 133 1.69 19.11 -1.36
CA ARG A 133 2.54 19.51 -2.50
C ARG A 133 1.85 19.25 -3.84
N CYS A 134 1.20 18.11 -4.03
CA CYS A 134 0.44 17.80 -5.24
C CYS A 134 -0.73 18.78 -5.45
N HIS A 135 -1.48 19.09 -4.39
CA HIS A 135 -2.57 20.07 -4.45
C HIS A 135 -2.06 21.48 -4.79
N ALA A 136 -0.93 21.89 -4.20
CA ALA A 136 -0.29 23.16 -4.53
C ALA A 136 0.16 23.24 -6.01
N ALA A 137 0.43 22.08 -6.63
CA ALA A 137 0.73 21.96 -8.06
C ALA A 137 -0.53 21.80 -8.95
N GLY A 138 -1.74 21.91 -8.40
CA GLY A 138 -3.01 21.88 -9.14
C GLY A 138 -3.62 20.49 -9.36
N GLN A 139 -3.11 19.44 -8.71
CA GLN A 139 -3.73 18.10 -8.75
C GLN A 139 -4.93 18.05 -7.78
N THR A 140 -6.06 17.48 -8.21
CA THR A 140 -7.31 17.33 -7.41
C THR A 140 -7.98 15.96 -7.57
#